data_AF-A0A3B0RY29-F1
#
_entry.id   AF-A0A3B0RY29-F1
#
_cell.length_a   1.000
_cell.length_b   1.000
_cell.length_c   1.000
_cell.angle_alpha   90.00
_cell.angle_beta   90.00
_cell.angle_gamma   90.00
#
_symmetry.space_group_name_H-M   'P 1'
#
loop_
_entity.id
_entity.type
_entity.pdbx_description
1 polymer ?
#
loop_
_entity_poly.entity_id
_entity_poly.type
_entity_poly.pdbx_seq_one_letter_code
_entity_poly.pdbx_strand_id
1 'polypeptide(L)'
;VDLGRAEGVIRRDQQIPREAARVGDRVRSLIMNVRRENRGPQIFLSRAHPDFMRLLFAQEVPEIYDGIIEIKAAARDPGSRAKVGVISHDSSIDPVGACVGMKGSRVQAVVQEMQGEKIDIIPWSEDIATFVVNALQPATVSRVVIDEEEGRIEVVVPDDQLSLAIGRRGQNVRLASQLTGLAIDIMTEADSSEKRQAEFALRTEMFQEDLDVDETLSQLLVAEGFSELEEVAYVAPEEISNIEGFDEELAAELQNRALEALERREAVAREKRTELGVEDAIAELPHMTEAMLVTLGEAGLKTLDDVADLATDELVLKRKSEPRRRNDNRKPEPDGVLAKYGLSEEQGNEIIMAARAHWFEDEDEAAPAAEPAESGEGANAEAPQ
;
A
#
# COMPACT_ATOMS: atom_id res chain seq x y z
N VAL A 1 24.36 -29.14 2.47
CA VAL A 1 24.32 -29.41 1.02
C VAL A 1 25.72 -29.21 0.50
N ASP A 2 26.35 -30.27 -0.01
CA ASP A 2 27.68 -30.17 -0.62
C ASP A 2 27.56 -29.57 -2.03
N LEU A 3 28.24 -28.46 -2.29
CA LEU A 3 28.29 -27.77 -3.59
C LEU A 3 29.63 -28.03 -4.32
N GLY A 4 30.43 -28.98 -3.83
CA GLY A 4 31.72 -29.39 -4.36
C GLY A 4 32.89 -28.51 -3.88
N ARG A 5 32.75 -27.18 -3.95
CA ARG A 5 33.78 -26.22 -3.49
C ARG A 5 33.45 -25.55 -2.16
N ALA A 6 32.21 -25.67 -1.70
CA ALA A 6 31.69 -25.03 -0.50
C ALA A 6 30.50 -25.82 0.03
N GLU A 7 30.15 -25.55 1.28
CA GLU A 7 28.96 -26.13 1.91
C GLU A 7 27.85 -25.08 2.02
N GLY A 8 26.64 -25.49 1.63
CA GLY A 8 25.42 -24.71 1.78
C GLY A 8 24.52 -25.24 2.89
N VAL A 9 23.84 -24.33 3.60
CA VAL A 9 22.87 -24.65 4.66
C VAL A 9 21.49 -24.17 4.26
N ILE A 10 20.51 -25.07 4.28
CA ILE A 10 19.08 -24.73 4.16
C ILE A 10 18.48 -24.76 5.56
N ARG A 11 18.09 -23.58 6.08
CA ARG A 11 17.41 -23.49 7.38
C ARG A 11 16.00 -24.08 7.32
N ARG A 12 15.46 -24.51 8.46
CA ARG A 12 14.13 -25.15 8.52
C ARG A 12 13.01 -24.28 7.95
N ASP A 13 13.06 -22.97 8.18
CA ASP A 13 12.12 -21.97 7.65
C ASP A 13 12.28 -21.72 6.13
N GLN A 14 13.42 -22.15 5.57
CA GLN A 14 13.76 -22.01 4.16
C GLN A 14 13.62 -23.34 3.39
N GLN A 15 13.16 -24.41 4.04
CA GLN A 15 12.82 -25.69 3.43
C GLN A 15 11.36 -25.70 2.98
N ILE A 16 11.03 -26.52 1.98
CA ILE A 16 9.63 -26.77 1.64
C ILE A 16 9.01 -27.59 2.78
N PRO A 17 7.88 -27.16 3.37
CA PRO A 17 7.23 -27.91 4.43
C PRO A 17 6.95 -29.36 4.02
N ARG A 18 7.32 -30.31 4.89
CA ARG A 18 7.15 -31.77 4.70
C ARG A 18 8.03 -32.39 3.61
N GLU A 19 8.96 -31.64 3.03
CA GLU A 19 10.02 -32.21 2.21
C GLU A 19 10.96 -33.06 3.07
N ALA A 20 11.20 -34.29 2.66
CA ALA A 20 12.07 -35.23 3.37
C ALA A 20 13.41 -35.40 2.61
N ALA A 21 14.26 -34.37 2.62
CA ALA A 21 15.59 -34.45 2.03
C ALA A 21 16.49 -35.38 2.86
N ARG A 22 17.05 -36.42 2.22
CA ARG A 22 17.94 -37.40 2.87
C ARG A 22 19.38 -37.22 2.41
N VAL A 23 20.30 -37.76 3.20
CA VAL A 23 21.72 -37.82 2.80
C VAL A 23 21.84 -38.68 1.53
N GLY A 24 22.46 -38.11 0.50
CA GLY A 24 22.61 -38.73 -0.82
C GLY A 24 21.64 -38.19 -1.87
N ASP A 25 20.58 -37.49 -1.47
CA ASP A 25 19.65 -36.88 -2.42
C ASP A 25 20.28 -35.66 -3.09
N ARG A 26 20.04 -35.51 -4.40
CA ARG A 26 20.37 -34.28 -5.12
C ARG A 26 19.26 -33.27 -4.92
N VAL A 27 19.61 -32.06 -4.50
CA VAL A 27 18.66 -31.00 -4.18
C VAL A 27 19.05 -29.75 -4.95
N ARG A 28 18.09 -29.15 -5.67
CA ARG A 28 18.26 -27.81 -6.25
C ARG A 28 17.85 -26.76 -5.23
N SER A 29 18.46 -25.57 -5.22
CA SER A 29 18.07 -24.52 -4.28
C SER A 29 18.52 -23.16 -4.79
N LEU A 30 17.82 -22.10 -4.39
CA LEU A 30 18.24 -20.73 -4.56
C LEU A 30 19.32 -20.37 -3.53
N ILE A 31 20.38 -19.68 -3.96
CA ILE A 31 21.35 -19.05 -3.05
C ILE A 31 20.74 -17.71 -2.59
N MET A 32 20.45 -17.59 -1.30
CA MET A 32 19.86 -16.37 -0.72
C MET A 32 20.92 -15.37 -0.27
N ASN A 33 21.97 -15.86 0.40
CA ASN A 33 22.98 -14.99 1.02
C ASN A 33 24.28 -15.77 1.20
N VAL A 34 25.41 -15.09 1.05
CA VAL A 34 26.74 -15.62 1.38
C VAL A 34 27.34 -14.77 2.49
N ARG A 35 27.53 -15.36 3.67
CA ARG A 35 28.12 -14.67 4.82
C ARG A 35 29.53 -15.16 5.07
N ARG A 36 30.43 -14.24 5.40
CA ARG A 36 31.77 -14.59 5.88
C ARG A 36 31.69 -14.87 7.38
N GLU A 37 32.00 -16.09 7.80
CA GLU A 37 32.14 -16.45 9.21
C GLU A 37 33.60 -16.80 9.53
N ASN A 38 33.94 -16.84 10.83
CA ASN A 38 35.30 -17.15 11.30
C ASN A 38 35.81 -18.53 10.85
N ARG A 39 34.90 -19.44 10.45
CA ARG A 39 35.22 -20.79 9.96
C ARG A 39 35.13 -20.94 8.43
N GLY A 40 34.99 -19.83 7.70
CA GLY A 40 34.85 -19.80 6.25
C GLY A 40 33.52 -19.18 5.80
N PRO A 41 33.34 -18.95 4.50
CA PRO A 41 32.08 -18.45 3.96
C PRO A 41 30.99 -19.51 4.09
N GLN A 42 29.86 -19.12 4.68
CA GLN A 42 28.65 -19.95 4.76
C GLN A 42 27.63 -19.48 3.73
N ILE A 43 27.14 -20.43 2.93
CA ILE A 43 26.16 -20.17 1.87
C ILE A 43 24.77 -20.54 2.40
N PHE A 44 23.88 -19.56 2.51
CA PHE A 44 22.49 -19.77 2.89
C PHE A 44 21.65 -20.04 1.66
N LEU A 45 20.96 -21.17 1.70
CA LEU A 45 20.14 -21.67 0.61
C LEU A 45 18.65 -21.61 1.00
N SER A 46 17.77 -21.37 0.03
CA SER A 46 16.33 -21.48 0.19
C SER A 46 15.67 -22.28 -0.92
N ARG A 47 14.70 -23.10 -0.53
CA ARG A 47 13.73 -23.75 -1.41
C ARG A 47 12.32 -23.20 -1.20
N ALA A 48 12.10 -22.37 -0.18
CA ALA A 48 10.81 -21.76 0.13
C ALA A 48 10.60 -20.40 -0.56
N HIS A 49 11.67 -19.70 -0.94
CA HIS A 49 11.57 -18.38 -1.59
C HIS A 49 10.81 -18.43 -2.93
N PRO A 50 9.99 -17.41 -3.29
CA PRO A 50 9.33 -17.35 -4.60
C PRO A 50 10.30 -17.37 -5.80
N ASP A 51 11.48 -16.75 -5.67
CA ASP A 51 12.48 -16.74 -6.76
C ASP A 51 13.02 -18.13 -7.11
N PHE A 52 12.94 -19.09 -6.19
CA PHE A 52 13.29 -20.47 -6.51
C PHE A 52 12.39 -21.00 -7.63
N MET A 53 11.09 -20.70 -7.58
CA MET A 53 10.13 -21.04 -8.64
C MET A 53 10.45 -20.30 -9.94
N ARG A 54 10.75 -18.99 -9.86
CA ARG A 54 11.11 -18.18 -11.05
C ARG A 54 12.29 -18.79 -11.81
N LEU A 55 13.35 -19.16 -11.09
CA LEU A 55 14.55 -19.76 -11.69
C LEU A 55 14.30 -21.16 -12.24
N LEU A 56 13.43 -21.95 -11.62
CA LEU A 56 13.03 -23.26 -12.17
C LEU A 56 12.27 -23.10 -13.48
N PHE A 57 11.35 -22.13 -13.57
CA PHE A 57 10.67 -21.82 -14.82
C PHE A 57 11.64 -21.33 -15.90
N ALA A 58 12.62 -20.48 -15.55
CA ALA A 58 13.65 -20.05 -16.49
C ALA A 58 14.53 -21.21 -17.02
N GLN A 59 14.70 -22.29 -16.24
CA GLN A 59 15.41 -23.49 -16.72
C GLN A 59 14.55 -24.38 -17.61
N GLU A 60 13.24 -24.44 -17.35
CA GLU A 60 12.30 -25.33 -18.02
C GLU A 60 11.67 -24.72 -19.28
N VAL A 61 11.58 -23.39 -19.35
CA VAL A 61 10.91 -22.63 -20.41
C VAL A 61 11.94 -21.76 -21.14
N PRO A 62 12.41 -22.17 -22.34
CA PRO A 62 13.39 -21.41 -23.12
C PRO A 62 12.96 -19.96 -23.39
N GLU A 63 11.67 -19.73 -23.62
CA GLU A 63 11.10 -18.41 -23.88
C GLU A 63 11.29 -17.45 -22.68
N ILE A 64 11.35 -17.98 -21.45
CA ILE A 64 11.68 -17.19 -20.25
C ILE A 64 13.18 -16.95 -20.15
N TYR A 65 13.99 -17.95 -20.49
CA TYR A 65 15.46 -17.82 -20.50
C TYR A 65 15.94 -16.76 -21.51
N ASP A 66 15.32 -16.74 -22.69
CA ASP A 66 15.62 -15.80 -23.77
C ASP A 66 15.02 -14.40 -23.56
N GLY A 67 14.23 -14.21 -22.49
CA GLY A 67 13.59 -12.94 -22.14
C GLY A 67 12.39 -12.56 -23.00
N ILE A 68 11.86 -13.49 -23.81
CA ILE A 68 10.64 -13.29 -24.60
C ILE A 68 9.42 -13.24 -23.67
N ILE A 69 9.39 -14.14 -22.69
CA ILE A 69 8.38 -14.17 -21.62
C ILE A 69 9.03 -13.69 -20.33
N GLU A 70 8.36 -12.78 -19.64
CA GLU A 70 8.80 -12.26 -18.36
C GLU A 70 7.86 -12.70 -17.24
N ILE A 71 8.42 -13.17 -16.13
CA ILE A 71 7.66 -13.40 -14.89
C ILE A 71 7.61 -12.09 -14.10
N LYS A 72 6.51 -11.35 -14.22
CA LYS A 72 6.29 -10.05 -13.55
C LYS A 72 6.06 -10.21 -12.05
N ALA A 73 5.30 -11.23 -11.65
CA ALA A 73 4.91 -11.42 -10.26
C ALA A 73 4.91 -12.91 -9.87
N ALA A 74 5.19 -13.19 -8.60
CA ALA A 74 5.11 -14.54 -8.06
C ALA A 74 4.72 -14.48 -6.58
N ALA A 75 3.63 -15.17 -6.24
CA ALA A 75 3.15 -15.34 -4.87
C ALA A 75 3.15 -16.82 -4.53
N ARG A 76 3.61 -17.16 -3.31
CA ARG A 76 3.90 -18.55 -2.97
C ARG A 76 3.58 -18.90 -1.52
N ASP A 77 2.86 -19.99 -1.33
CA ASP A 77 2.67 -20.70 -0.07
C ASP A 77 3.42 -22.05 -0.18
N PRO A 78 4.70 -22.11 0.27
CA PRO A 78 5.61 -23.20 -0.05
C PRO A 78 5.07 -24.58 0.32
N GLY A 79 5.16 -25.52 -0.62
CA GLY A 79 4.68 -26.91 -0.45
C GLY A 79 3.16 -27.06 -0.51
N SER A 80 2.43 -26.00 -0.87
CA SER A 80 0.98 -26.04 -1.04
C SER A 80 0.55 -25.50 -2.40
N ARG A 81 0.67 -24.18 -2.61
CA ARG A 81 0.17 -23.51 -3.81
C ARG A 81 0.96 -22.25 -4.12
N ALA A 82 1.14 -21.95 -5.39
CA ALA A 82 1.72 -20.71 -5.90
C ALA A 82 0.90 -20.14 -7.04
N LYS A 83 1.02 -18.83 -7.24
CA LYS A 83 0.54 -18.11 -8.41
C LYS A 83 1.72 -17.39 -9.06
N VAL A 84 1.80 -17.42 -10.38
CA VAL A 84 2.83 -16.72 -11.15
C VAL A 84 2.20 -15.91 -12.27
N GLY A 85 2.50 -14.60 -12.31
CA GLY A 85 2.04 -13.67 -13.33
C GLY A 85 3.07 -13.56 -14.44
N VAL A 86 2.69 -13.90 -15.67
CA VAL A 86 3.56 -13.92 -16.84
C VAL A 86 3.04 -13.02 -17.95
N ILE A 87 3.94 -12.31 -18.62
CA ILE A 87 3.65 -11.52 -19.82
C ILE A 87 4.62 -11.91 -20.94
N SER A 88 4.16 -11.87 -22.18
CA SER A 88 5.01 -12.02 -23.36
C SER A 88 5.32 -10.65 -23.96
N HIS A 89 6.58 -10.40 -24.31
CA HIS A 89 7.01 -9.25 -25.10
C HIS A 89 6.79 -9.45 -26.61
N ASP A 90 6.43 -10.67 -27.01
CA ASP A 90 6.04 -11.03 -28.37
C ASP A 90 4.56 -11.44 -28.41
N SER A 91 3.75 -10.69 -29.17
CA SER A 91 2.31 -10.92 -29.30
C SER A 91 1.95 -12.20 -30.03
N SER A 92 2.89 -12.82 -30.74
CA SER A 92 2.70 -14.11 -31.41
C SER A 92 2.82 -15.31 -30.47
N ILE A 93 3.28 -15.09 -29.23
CA ILE A 93 3.56 -16.14 -28.24
C ILE A 93 2.60 -15.99 -27.06
N ASP A 94 1.82 -17.04 -26.81
CA ASP A 94 1.00 -17.15 -25.59
C ASP A 94 1.89 -17.49 -24.38
N PRO A 95 2.03 -16.58 -23.39
CA PRO A 95 2.91 -16.81 -22.26
C PRO A 95 2.44 -17.95 -21.36
N VAL A 96 1.13 -18.17 -21.23
CA VAL A 96 0.57 -19.23 -20.39
C VAL A 96 0.81 -20.58 -21.03
N GLY A 97 0.43 -20.73 -22.30
CA GLY A 97 0.64 -21.94 -23.09
C GLY A 97 2.11 -22.33 -23.17
N ALA A 98 3.01 -21.35 -23.32
CA ALA A 98 4.44 -21.58 -23.24
C ALA A 98 4.81 -22.16 -21.86
N CYS A 99 4.49 -21.49 -20.75
CA CYS A 99 4.87 -21.99 -19.42
C CYS A 99 4.28 -23.37 -19.07
N VAL A 100 3.08 -23.70 -19.59
CA VAL A 100 2.42 -25.00 -19.37
C VAL A 100 3.10 -26.10 -20.19
N GLY A 101 3.40 -25.86 -21.47
CA GLY A 101 3.94 -26.85 -22.39
C GLY A 101 2.92 -27.93 -22.80
N MET A 102 3.35 -28.88 -23.64
CA MET A 102 2.46 -29.93 -24.15
C MET A 102 1.85 -30.74 -23.01
N LYS A 103 0.51 -30.68 -22.86
CA LYS A 103 -0.24 -31.35 -21.77
C LYS A 103 0.29 -31.02 -20.37
N GLY A 104 0.86 -29.83 -20.18
CA GLY A 104 1.41 -29.42 -18.88
C GLY A 104 2.80 -29.97 -18.57
N SER A 105 3.53 -30.54 -19.54
CA SER A 105 4.81 -31.20 -19.28
C SER A 105 5.83 -30.30 -18.55
N ARG A 106 5.90 -29.01 -18.93
CA ARG A 106 6.86 -28.06 -18.38
C ARG A 106 6.48 -27.66 -16.95
N VAL A 107 5.24 -27.21 -16.74
CA VAL A 107 4.76 -26.88 -15.40
C VAL A 107 4.81 -28.09 -14.45
N GLN A 108 4.54 -29.31 -14.93
CA GLN A 108 4.63 -30.52 -14.11
C GLN A 108 6.06 -30.83 -13.67
N ALA A 109 7.08 -30.57 -14.50
CA ALA A 109 8.48 -30.72 -14.10
C ALA A 109 8.83 -29.77 -12.94
N VAL A 110 8.38 -28.52 -13.00
CA VAL A 110 8.56 -27.54 -11.91
C VAL A 110 7.78 -27.96 -10.65
N VAL A 111 6.52 -28.37 -10.80
CA VAL A 111 5.68 -28.88 -9.69
C VAL A 111 6.35 -30.08 -9.00
N GLN A 112 6.96 -30.98 -9.77
CA GLN A 112 7.65 -32.15 -9.24
C GLN A 112 8.89 -31.77 -8.42
N GLU A 113 9.72 -30.85 -8.93
CA GLU A 113 10.88 -30.32 -8.18
C GLU A 113 10.45 -29.63 -6.87
N MET A 114 9.25 -29.05 -6.86
CA MET A 114 8.64 -28.33 -5.74
C MET A 114 7.80 -29.23 -4.83
N GLN A 115 7.97 -30.55 -4.92
CA GLN A 115 7.31 -31.55 -4.07
C GLN A 115 5.77 -31.54 -4.16
N GLY A 116 5.23 -31.31 -5.37
CA GLY A 116 3.79 -31.38 -5.63
C GLY A 116 3.02 -30.10 -5.28
N GLU A 117 3.73 -28.99 -5.10
CA GLU A 117 3.14 -27.66 -4.95
C GLU A 117 2.28 -27.30 -6.18
N LYS A 118 1.03 -26.91 -6.00
CA LYS A 118 0.14 -26.55 -7.13
C LYS A 118 0.50 -25.16 -7.65
N ILE A 119 0.80 -25.03 -8.94
CA ILE A 119 1.18 -23.74 -9.54
C ILE A 119 0.09 -23.29 -10.51
N ASP A 120 -0.49 -22.13 -10.25
CA ASP A 120 -1.38 -21.43 -11.19
C ASP A 120 -0.54 -20.43 -12.01
N ILE A 121 -0.55 -20.57 -13.34
CA ILE A 121 0.11 -19.63 -14.25
C ILE A 121 -0.95 -18.68 -14.79
N ILE A 122 -0.72 -17.39 -14.62
CA ILE A 122 -1.74 -16.35 -14.77
C ILE A 122 -1.22 -15.32 -15.77
N PRO A 123 -1.99 -14.93 -16.79
CA PRO A 123 -1.59 -13.85 -17.69
C PRO A 123 -1.57 -12.54 -16.90
N TRP A 124 -0.40 -11.90 -16.86
CA TRP A 124 -0.22 -10.59 -16.26
C TRP A 124 -0.75 -9.51 -17.21
N SER A 125 -1.37 -8.48 -16.63
CA SER A 125 -1.94 -7.34 -17.35
C SER A 125 -1.55 -6.04 -16.65
N GLU A 126 -1.32 -4.98 -17.43
CA GLU A 126 -1.13 -3.63 -16.92
C GLU A 126 -2.42 -3.08 -16.32
N ASP A 127 -3.57 -3.44 -16.90
CA ASP A 127 -4.87 -3.16 -16.30
C ASP A 127 -5.06 -4.01 -15.03
N ILE A 128 -5.11 -3.31 -13.89
CA ILE A 128 -5.21 -3.89 -12.55
C ILE A 128 -6.50 -4.71 -12.41
N ALA A 129 -7.62 -4.22 -12.94
CA ALA A 129 -8.90 -4.92 -12.85
C ALA A 129 -8.81 -6.30 -13.53
N THR A 130 -8.31 -6.33 -14.77
CA THR A 130 -8.06 -7.57 -15.51
C THR A 130 -7.08 -8.48 -14.77
N PHE A 131 -5.99 -7.93 -14.21
CA PHE A 131 -5.00 -8.75 -13.51
C PHE A 131 -5.56 -9.37 -12.23
N VAL A 132 -6.38 -8.64 -11.45
CA VAL A 132 -7.06 -9.16 -10.25
C VAL A 132 -8.03 -10.28 -10.58
N VAL A 133 -8.84 -10.11 -11.63
CA VAL A 133 -9.77 -11.16 -12.11
C VAL A 133 -9.00 -12.42 -12.47
N ASN A 134 -7.89 -12.28 -13.20
CA ASN A 134 -7.03 -13.41 -13.56
C ASN A 134 -6.38 -14.04 -12.31
N ALA A 135 -5.96 -13.23 -11.33
CA ALA A 135 -5.34 -13.69 -10.09
C ALA A 135 -6.28 -14.56 -9.24
N LEU A 136 -7.58 -14.28 -9.25
CA LEU A 136 -8.59 -14.99 -8.47
C LEU A 136 -9.06 -16.32 -9.07
N GLN A 137 -8.61 -16.66 -10.28
CA GLN A 137 -8.88 -17.95 -10.89
C GLN A 137 -8.55 -19.11 -9.93
N PRO A 138 -9.43 -20.12 -9.82
CA PRO A 138 -10.52 -20.47 -10.76
C PRO A 138 -11.89 -19.81 -10.49
N ALA A 139 -12.03 -18.93 -9.50
CA ALA A 139 -13.32 -18.29 -9.22
C ALA A 139 -13.68 -17.27 -10.31
N THR A 140 -14.95 -17.20 -10.69
CA THR A 140 -15.47 -16.19 -11.61
C THR A 140 -15.86 -14.93 -10.83
N VAL A 141 -15.47 -13.77 -11.36
CA VAL A 141 -15.73 -12.46 -10.77
C VAL A 141 -16.85 -11.76 -11.53
N SER A 142 -17.83 -11.20 -10.81
CA SER A 142 -18.93 -10.42 -11.41
C SER A 142 -18.50 -8.98 -11.66
N ARG A 143 -17.89 -8.33 -10.68
CA ARG A 143 -17.51 -6.91 -10.73
C ARG A 143 -16.27 -6.65 -9.88
N VAL A 144 -15.44 -5.71 -10.32
CA VAL A 144 -14.31 -5.19 -9.55
C VAL A 144 -14.53 -3.70 -9.33
N VAL A 145 -14.40 -3.26 -8.09
CA VAL A 145 -14.41 -1.85 -7.70
C VAL A 145 -13.02 -1.55 -7.14
N ILE A 146 -12.36 -0.57 -7.71
CA ILE A 146 -11.01 -0.15 -7.30
C ILE A 146 -11.17 1.11 -6.46
N ASP A 147 -10.59 1.08 -5.28
CA ASP A 147 -10.43 2.24 -4.42
C ASP A 147 -8.96 2.67 -4.52
N GLU A 148 -8.72 3.72 -5.32
CA GLU A 148 -7.37 4.23 -5.59
C GLU A 148 -6.76 4.92 -4.37
N GLU A 149 -7.58 5.52 -3.51
CA GLU A 149 -7.13 6.22 -2.31
C GLU A 149 -6.70 5.26 -1.20
N GLU A 150 -7.46 4.19 -0.97
CA GLU A 150 -7.12 3.20 0.04
C GLU A 150 -6.12 2.13 -0.44
N GLY A 151 -5.86 2.06 -1.75
CA GLY A 151 -5.08 0.98 -2.36
C GLY A 151 -5.74 -0.39 -2.14
N ARG A 152 -7.07 -0.41 -2.07
CA ARG A 152 -7.91 -1.59 -1.84
C ARG A 152 -8.73 -1.89 -3.07
N ILE A 153 -9.02 -3.17 -3.26
CA ILE A 153 -9.87 -3.63 -4.36
C ILE A 153 -10.96 -4.49 -3.79
N GLU A 154 -12.19 -4.10 -4.09
CA GLU A 154 -13.36 -4.88 -3.76
C GLU A 154 -13.78 -5.71 -4.95
N VAL A 155 -13.87 -7.02 -4.72
CA VAL A 155 -14.23 -7.97 -5.74
C VAL A 155 -15.56 -8.61 -5.39
N VAL A 156 -16.54 -8.36 -6.25
CA VAL A 156 -17.88 -8.91 -6.13
C VAL A 156 -17.93 -10.22 -6.89
N VAL A 157 -18.33 -11.29 -6.21
CA VAL A 157 -18.48 -12.63 -6.77
C VAL A 157 -19.89 -13.17 -6.53
N PRO A 158 -20.36 -14.10 -7.37
CA PRO A 158 -21.58 -14.86 -7.07
C PRO A 158 -21.45 -15.67 -5.77
N ASP A 159 -22.58 -15.91 -5.10
CA ASP A 159 -22.60 -16.63 -3.79
C ASP A 159 -21.94 -18.02 -3.85
N ASP A 160 -22.12 -18.74 -4.95
CA ASP A 160 -21.53 -20.07 -5.16
C ASP A 160 -20.01 -20.02 -5.37
N GLN A 161 -19.48 -18.86 -5.78
CA GLN A 161 -18.06 -18.63 -6.02
C GLN A 161 -17.32 -18.06 -4.82
N LEU A 162 -18.02 -17.50 -3.82
CA LEU A 162 -17.41 -16.87 -2.64
C LEU A 162 -16.38 -17.77 -1.94
N SER A 163 -16.78 -19.02 -1.67
CA SER A 163 -15.91 -20.01 -1.02
C SER A 163 -14.66 -20.35 -1.86
N LEU A 164 -14.82 -20.40 -3.19
CA LEU A 164 -13.72 -20.69 -4.11
C LEU A 164 -12.76 -19.50 -4.23
N ALA A 165 -13.29 -18.29 -4.29
CA ALA A 165 -12.57 -17.04 -4.40
C ALA A 165 -11.69 -16.78 -3.16
N ILE A 166 -12.25 -16.99 -1.96
CA ILE A 166 -11.50 -16.94 -0.69
C ILE A 166 -10.50 -18.11 -0.63
N GLY A 167 -10.96 -19.32 -0.96
CA GLY A 167 -10.20 -20.56 -0.87
C GLY A 167 -9.98 -21.03 0.57
N ARG A 168 -9.41 -22.24 0.72
CA ARG A 168 -9.21 -22.87 2.03
C ARG A 168 -8.33 -21.98 2.94
N ARG A 169 -8.87 -21.49 4.05
CA ARG A 169 -8.19 -20.54 4.98
C ARG A 169 -7.69 -19.28 4.27
N GLY A 170 -8.48 -18.75 3.33
CA GLY A 170 -8.13 -17.53 2.59
C GLY A 170 -6.90 -17.70 1.69
N GLN A 171 -6.53 -18.93 1.32
CA GLN A 171 -5.30 -19.15 0.55
C GLN A 171 -5.35 -18.53 -0.85
N ASN A 172 -6.50 -18.54 -1.51
CA ASN A 172 -6.59 -18.04 -2.88
C ASN A 172 -6.51 -16.51 -2.89
N VAL A 173 -7.34 -15.83 -2.09
CA VAL A 173 -7.33 -14.37 -1.93
C VAL A 173 -5.98 -13.84 -1.44
N ARG A 174 -5.33 -14.52 -0.49
CA ARG A 174 -3.99 -14.14 0.00
C ARG A 174 -2.92 -14.25 -1.09
N LEU A 175 -2.95 -15.33 -1.88
CA LEU A 175 -2.00 -15.47 -3.00
C LEU A 175 -2.28 -14.44 -4.09
N ALA A 176 -3.54 -14.14 -4.38
CA ALA A 176 -3.92 -13.10 -5.34
C ALA A 176 -3.45 -11.72 -4.86
N SER A 177 -3.71 -11.36 -3.60
CA SER A 177 -3.27 -10.11 -2.98
C SER A 177 -1.75 -9.95 -2.98
N GLN A 178 -1.00 -11.01 -2.66
CA GLN A 178 0.46 -11.01 -2.77
C GLN A 178 0.96 -10.91 -4.20
N LEU A 179 0.22 -11.45 -5.18
CA LEU A 179 0.59 -11.42 -6.58
C LEU A 179 0.38 -10.04 -7.19
N THR A 180 -0.72 -9.37 -6.83
CA THR A 180 -1.08 -8.03 -7.32
C THR A 180 -0.45 -6.90 -6.51
N GLY A 181 -0.05 -7.16 -5.26
CA GLY A 181 0.47 -6.13 -4.34
C GLY A 181 -0.64 -5.25 -3.73
N LEU A 182 -1.90 -5.66 -3.88
CA LEU A 182 -3.09 -4.92 -3.46
C LEU A 182 -3.90 -5.72 -2.44
N ALA A 183 -4.56 -5.02 -1.51
CA ALA A 183 -5.47 -5.66 -0.57
C ALA A 183 -6.79 -5.96 -1.28
N ILE A 184 -7.15 -7.24 -1.37
CA ILE A 184 -8.36 -7.70 -2.07
C ILE A 184 -9.39 -8.11 -1.02
N ASP A 185 -10.52 -7.42 -1.01
CA ASP A 185 -11.72 -7.82 -0.27
C ASP A 185 -12.71 -8.52 -1.20
N ILE A 186 -13.33 -9.60 -0.75
CA ILE A 186 -14.24 -10.41 -1.56
C ILE A 186 -15.59 -10.45 -0.88
N MET A 187 -16.62 -10.02 -1.61
CA MET A 187 -17.99 -9.93 -1.13
C MET A 187 -18.99 -10.44 -2.16
N THR A 188 -20.20 -10.73 -1.71
CA THR A 188 -21.29 -11.16 -2.60
C THR A 188 -21.98 -9.96 -3.25
N GLU A 189 -22.81 -10.21 -4.26
CA GLU A 189 -23.64 -9.15 -4.86
C GLU A 189 -24.62 -8.54 -3.84
N ALA A 190 -25.15 -9.37 -2.94
CA ALA A 190 -26.01 -8.92 -1.85
C ALA A 190 -25.25 -8.00 -0.88
N ASP A 191 -24.07 -8.45 -0.39
CA ASP A 191 -23.24 -7.65 0.53
C ASP A 191 -22.83 -6.32 -0.10
N SER A 192 -22.45 -6.33 -1.39
CA SER A 192 -22.08 -5.13 -2.13
C SER A 192 -23.26 -4.18 -2.35
N SER A 193 -24.49 -4.71 -2.47
CA SER A 193 -25.70 -3.90 -2.53
C SER A 193 -26.04 -3.29 -1.18
N GLU A 194 -25.96 -4.07 -0.10
CA GLU A 194 -26.22 -3.60 1.27
C GLU A 194 -25.21 -2.52 1.68
N LYS A 195 -23.92 -2.72 1.38
CA LYS A 195 -22.87 -1.73 1.64
C LYS A 195 -23.15 -0.40 0.92
N ARG A 196 -23.48 -0.46 -0.38
CA ARG A 196 -23.82 0.76 -1.15
C ARG A 196 -25.07 1.46 -0.61
N GLN A 197 -26.09 0.71 -0.19
CA GLN A 197 -27.28 1.30 0.42
C GLN A 197 -26.96 1.97 1.77
N ALA A 198 -26.10 1.35 2.58
CA ALA A 198 -25.64 1.92 3.84
C ALA A 198 -24.81 3.19 3.62
N GLU A 199 -23.89 3.19 2.66
CA GLU A 199 -23.11 4.38 2.29
C GLU A 199 -23.99 5.49 1.73
N PHE A 200 -24.96 5.15 0.87
CA PHE A 200 -25.93 6.10 0.34
C PHE A 200 -26.75 6.75 1.46
N ALA A 201 -27.25 5.96 2.40
CA ALA A 201 -28.01 6.45 3.55
C ALA A 201 -27.15 7.35 4.46
N LEU A 202 -25.91 6.94 4.77
CA LEU A 202 -24.98 7.70 5.59
C LEU A 202 -24.65 9.07 4.96
N ARG A 203 -24.37 9.09 3.65
CA ARG A 203 -24.10 10.34 2.91
C ARG A 203 -25.34 11.23 2.82
N THR A 204 -26.51 10.63 2.65
CA THR A 204 -27.79 11.35 2.66
C THR A 204 -28.02 12.02 4.01
N GLU A 205 -27.82 11.29 5.11
CA GLU A 205 -27.95 11.83 6.47
C GLU A 205 -26.92 12.96 6.72
N MET A 206 -25.67 12.77 6.30
CA MET A 206 -24.64 13.81 6.39
C MET A 206 -25.06 15.10 5.66
N PHE A 207 -25.48 15.01 4.40
CA PHE A 207 -25.92 16.21 3.66
C PHE A 207 -27.17 16.83 4.25
N GLN A 208 -28.11 16.02 4.75
CA GLN A 208 -29.33 16.50 5.38
C GLN A 208 -29.00 17.32 6.65
N GLU A 209 -28.12 16.81 7.51
CA GLU A 209 -27.74 17.47 8.76
C GLU A 209 -26.83 18.69 8.54
N ASP A 210 -25.85 18.58 7.65
CA ASP A 210 -24.85 19.62 7.47
C ASP A 210 -25.34 20.75 6.56
N LEU A 211 -26.10 20.44 5.50
CA LEU A 211 -26.66 21.46 4.60
C LEU A 211 -28.04 21.96 5.05
N ASP A 212 -28.65 21.36 6.07
CA ASP A 212 -30.00 21.68 6.55
C ASP A 212 -31.05 21.66 5.42
N VAL A 213 -30.97 20.64 4.57
CA VAL A 213 -31.86 20.43 3.43
C VAL A 213 -32.81 19.26 3.70
N ASP A 214 -33.82 19.09 2.85
CA ASP A 214 -34.66 17.90 2.96
C ASP A 214 -33.97 16.63 2.44
N GLU A 215 -34.56 15.49 2.79
CA GLU A 215 -34.05 14.17 2.39
C GLU A 215 -34.02 14.02 0.86
N THR A 216 -34.98 14.57 0.13
CA THR A 216 -35.06 14.40 -1.33
C THR A 216 -33.92 15.12 -2.04
N LEU A 217 -33.57 16.32 -1.59
CA LEU A 217 -32.44 17.08 -2.12
C LEU A 217 -31.11 16.38 -1.79
N SER A 218 -30.96 15.87 -0.56
CA SER A 218 -29.78 15.11 -0.13
C SER A 218 -29.58 13.86 -0.98
N GLN A 219 -30.65 13.10 -1.23
CA GLN A 219 -30.60 11.90 -2.08
C GLN A 219 -30.19 12.23 -3.53
N LEU A 220 -30.63 13.38 -4.07
CA LEU A 220 -30.23 13.82 -5.41
C LEU A 220 -28.74 14.15 -5.48
N LEU A 221 -28.20 14.85 -4.47
CA LEU A 221 -26.76 15.11 -4.38
C LEU A 221 -25.95 13.80 -4.35
N VAL A 222 -26.32 12.85 -3.49
CA VAL A 222 -25.61 11.56 -3.42
C VAL A 222 -25.75 10.75 -4.71
N ALA A 223 -26.92 10.79 -5.36
CA ALA A 223 -27.16 10.09 -6.62
C ALA A 223 -26.32 10.62 -7.79
N GLU A 224 -26.04 11.92 -7.81
CA GLU A 224 -25.14 12.58 -8.76
C GLU A 224 -23.65 12.37 -8.44
N GLY A 225 -23.35 11.73 -7.30
CA GLY A 225 -22.01 11.27 -6.95
C GLY A 225 -21.32 12.10 -5.88
N PHE A 226 -21.94 13.17 -5.37
CA PHE A 226 -21.39 13.94 -4.26
C PHE A 226 -21.26 13.04 -3.02
N SER A 227 -20.08 13.05 -2.43
CA SER A 227 -19.67 12.18 -1.33
C SER A 227 -19.13 12.95 -0.13
N GLU A 228 -18.65 14.18 -0.35
CA GLU A 228 -18.10 15.06 0.67
C GLU A 228 -18.71 16.47 0.59
N LEU A 229 -18.62 17.25 1.68
CA LEU A 229 -19.14 18.63 1.71
C LEU A 229 -18.30 19.57 0.86
N GLU A 230 -16.99 19.31 0.81
CA GLU A 230 -16.00 20.04 0.05
C GLU A 230 -16.29 19.99 -1.45
N GLU A 231 -16.74 18.84 -1.95
CA GLU A 231 -17.18 18.69 -3.35
C GLU A 231 -18.36 19.62 -3.65
N VAL A 232 -19.36 19.68 -2.76
CA VAL A 232 -20.50 20.60 -2.93
C VAL A 232 -20.04 22.05 -2.84
N ALA A 233 -19.16 22.40 -1.88
CA ALA A 233 -18.72 23.77 -1.63
C ALA A 233 -17.88 24.38 -2.76
N TYR A 234 -17.02 23.58 -3.40
CA TYR A 234 -15.99 24.09 -4.32
C TYR A 234 -16.16 23.69 -5.79
N VAL A 235 -17.14 22.84 -6.12
CA VAL A 235 -17.46 22.52 -7.51
C VAL A 235 -17.98 23.75 -8.26
N ALA A 236 -17.93 23.72 -9.59
CA ALA A 236 -18.56 24.75 -10.41
C ALA A 236 -20.08 24.76 -10.17
N PRO A 237 -20.71 25.94 -9.94
CA PRO A 237 -22.15 26.04 -9.70
C PRO A 237 -22.99 25.38 -10.80
N GLU A 238 -22.47 25.36 -12.03
CA GLU A 238 -23.11 24.74 -13.18
C GLU A 238 -23.32 23.23 -12.97
N GLU A 239 -22.38 22.52 -12.33
CA GLU A 239 -22.50 21.07 -12.09
C GLU A 239 -23.67 20.75 -11.15
N ILE A 240 -23.88 21.57 -10.11
CA ILE A 240 -25.02 21.43 -9.19
C ILE A 240 -26.32 21.86 -9.87
N SER A 241 -26.30 22.94 -10.66
CA SER A 241 -27.50 23.43 -11.35
C SER A 241 -27.99 22.49 -12.47
N ASN A 242 -27.11 21.63 -12.99
CA ASN A 242 -27.46 20.62 -14.01
C ASN A 242 -28.23 19.42 -13.44
N ILE A 243 -28.26 19.26 -12.12
CA ILE A 243 -29.02 18.21 -11.44
C ILE A 243 -30.52 18.41 -11.71
N GLU A 244 -31.23 17.34 -12.06
CA GLU A 244 -32.65 17.45 -12.36
C GLU A 244 -33.43 18.00 -11.16
N GLY A 245 -34.08 19.15 -11.36
CA GLY A 245 -34.87 19.84 -10.33
C GLY A 245 -34.12 20.94 -9.58
N PHE A 246 -32.84 21.19 -9.92
CA PHE A 246 -32.05 22.28 -9.34
C PHE A 246 -32.00 23.47 -10.31
N ASP A 247 -31.79 24.66 -9.77
CA ASP A 247 -31.54 25.88 -10.53
C ASP A 247 -30.27 26.59 -10.03
N GLU A 248 -29.82 27.63 -10.73
CA GLU A 248 -28.61 28.39 -10.37
C GLU A 248 -28.72 29.04 -8.99
N GLU A 249 -29.93 29.42 -8.55
CA GLU A 249 -30.16 30.04 -7.25
C GLU A 249 -30.00 29.02 -6.12
N LEU A 250 -30.63 27.85 -6.25
CA LEU A 250 -30.49 26.74 -5.31
C LEU A 250 -29.04 26.23 -5.27
N ALA A 251 -28.37 26.11 -6.42
CA ALA A 251 -26.97 25.72 -6.47
C ALA A 251 -26.09 26.66 -5.64
N ALA A 252 -26.22 27.96 -5.83
CA ALA A 252 -25.49 28.97 -5.06
C ALA A 252 -25.85 28.91 -3.56
N GLU A 253 -27.12 28.67 -3.22
CA GLU A 253 -27.55 28.50 -1.84
C GLU A 253 -26.88 27.27 -1.19
N LEU A 254 -26.91 26.12 -1.85
CA LEU A 254 -26.29 24.89 -1.34
C LEU A 254 -24.78 25.05 -1.14
N GLN A 255 -24.09 25.75 -2.05
CA GLN A 255 -22.67 26.05 -1.90
C GLN A 255 -22.40 26.92 -0.67
N ASN A 256 -23.19 27.98 -0.47
CA ASN A 256 -23.05 28.82 0.71
C ASN A 256 -23.30 28.02 2.00
N ARG A 257 -24.33 27.16 2.02
CA ARG A 257 -24.59 26.28 3.18
C ARG A 257 -23.49 25.27 3.41
N ALA A 258 -22.89 24.72 2.35
CA ALA A 258 -21.76 23.81 2.47
C ALA A 258 -20.54 24.52 3.08
N LEU A 259 -20.22 25.75 2.61
CA LEU A 259 -19.17 26.57 3.20
C LEU A 259 -19.45 26.89 4.67
N GLU A 260 -20.66 27.30 5.01
CA GLU A 260 -21.07 27.54 6.41
C GLU A 260 -20.97 26.26 7.26
N ALA A 261 -21.30 25.09 6.70
CA ALA A 261 -21.18 23.81 7.39
C ALA A 261 -19.71 23.43 7.65
N LEU A 262 -18.83 23.66 6.68
CA LEU A 262 -17.39 23.48 6.83
C LEU A 262 -16.84 24.40 7.91
N GLU A 263 -17.19 25.68 7.90
CA GLU A 263 -16.80 26.64 8.94
C GLU A 263 -17.30 26.22 10.33
N ARG A 264 -18.55 25.73 10.43
CA ARG A 264 -19.09 25.18 11.69
C ARG A 264 -18.28 23.97 12.17
N ARG A 265 -17.96 23.03 11.29
CA ARG A 265 -17.13 21.86 11.61
C ARG A 265 -15.74 22.28 12.09
N GLU A 266 -15.11 23.24 11.42
CA GLU A 266 -13.82 23.79 11.84
C GLU A 266 -13.90 24.48 13.21
N ALA A 267 -14.94 25.27 13.47
CA ALA A 267 -15.13 25.95 14.75
C ALA A 267 -15.29 24.94 15.90
N VAL A 268 -16.11 23.89 15.70
CA VAL A 268 -16.29 22.80 16.67
C VAL A 268 -14.97 22.05 16.89
N ALA A 269 -14.23 21.76 15.82
CA ALA A 269 -12.92 21.12 15.92
C ALA A 269 -11.91 22.00 16.68
N ARG A 270 -11.90 23.31 16.44
CA ARG A 270 -11.05 24.27 17.17
C ARG A 270 -11.38 24.35 18.66
N GLU A 271 -12.67 24.34 19.00
CA GLU A 271 -13.11 24.29 20.40
C GLU A 271 -12.61 23.00 21.07
N LYS A 272 -12.83 21.85 20.41
CA LYS A 272 -12.35 20.55 20.89
C LYS A 272 -10.82 20.47 20.99
N ARG A 273 -10.09 21.06 20.05
CA ARG A 273 -8.63 21.22 20.11
C ARG A 273 -8.21 21.95 21.38
N THR A 274 -8.88 23.06 21.67
CA THR A 274 -8.63 23.90 22.85
C THR A 274 -8.92 23.12 24.14
N GLU A 275 -10.03 22.36 24.19
CA GLU A 275 -10.36 21.50 25.33
C GLU A 275 -9.33 20.39 25.58
N LEU A 276 -8.78 19.81 24.50
CA LEU A 276 -7.72 18.81 24.57
C LEU A 276 -6.37 19.42 25.00
N GLY A 277 -6.23 20.75 24.95
CA GLY A 277 -5.02 21.48 25.34
C GLY A 277 -3.89 21.36 24.33
N VAL A 278 -4.23 21.25 23.04
CA VAL A 278 -3.25 21.27 21.94
C VAL A 278 -2.82 22.71 21.71
N GLU A 279 -1.52 22.96 21.64
CA GLU A 279 -0.94 24.30 21.48
C GLU A 279 -1.23 24.90 20.11
N ASP A 280 -1.42 26.22 20.08
CA ASP A 280 -1.67 26.98 18.85
C ASP A 280 -0.50 26.89 17.86
N ALA A 281 0.73 26.68 18.37
CA ALA A 281 1.92 26.54 17.55
C ALA A 281 1.87 25.33 16.59
N ILE A 282 1.17 24.24 16.97
CA ILE A 282 0.95 23.10 16.06
C ILE A 282 -0.01 23.49 14.92
N ALA A 283 -0.95 24.39 15.18
CA ALA A 283 -1.90 24.85 14.16
C ALA A 283 -1.22 25.66 13.04
N GLU A 284 -0.06 26.24 13.31
CA GLU A 284 0.73 26.99 12.33
C GLU A 284 1.57 26.10 11.41
N LEU A 285 1.64 24.79 11.68
CA LEU A 285 2.34 23.83 10.84
C LEU A 285 1.67 23.69 9.47
N PRO A 286 2.45 23.43 8.40
CA PRO A 286 1.91 23.29 7.06
C PRO A 286 0.94 22.09 6.98
N HIS A 287 -0.08 22.19 6.12
CA HIS A 287 -1.08 21.14 5.85
C HIS A 287 -1.94 20.72 7.06
N MET A 288 -1.91 21.46 8.18
CA MET A 288 -2.74 21.15 9.34
C MET A 288 -4.17 21.69 9.18
N THR A 289 -5.14 20.83 9.44
CA THR A 289 -6.55 21.20 9.62
C THR A 289 -6.94 21.09 11.09
N GLU A 290 -7.97 21.81 11.52
CA GLU A 290 -8.46 21.74 12.91
C GLU A 290 -8.86 20.30 13.30
N ALA A 291 -9.40 19.52 12.37
CA ALA A 291 -9.73 18.12 12.58
C ALA A 291 -8.48 17.24 12.84
N MET A 292 -7.38 17.51 12.14
CA MET A 292 -6.10 16.83 12.34
C MET A 292 -5.53 17.16 13.72
N LEU A 293 -5.59 18.42 14.14
CA LEU A 293 -5.13 18.86 15.46
C LEU A 293 -5.91 18.19 16.60
N VAL A 294 -7.23 18.02 16.45
CA VAL A 294 -8.03 17.23 17.40
C VAL A 294 -7.54 15.79 17.48
N THR A 295 -7.22 15.17 16.33
CA THR A 295 -6.72 13.79 16.29
C THR A 295 -5.36 13.64 16.97
N LEU A 296 -4.46 14.62 16.79
CA LEU A 296 -3.19 14.70 17.52
C LEU A 296 -3.43 14.82 19.03
N GLY A 297 -4.34 15.71 19.43
CA GLY A 297 -4.71 15.91 20.84
C GLY A 297 -5.29 14.65 21.51
N GLU A 298 -6.14 13.90 20.81
CA GLU A 298 -6.69 12.61 21.27
C GLU A 298 -5.60 11.54 21.40
N ALA A 299 -4.57 11.57 20.55
CA ALA A 299 -3.39 10.72 20.66
C ALA A 299 -2.39 11.18 21.74
N GLY A 300 -2.64 12.33 22.38
CA GLY A 300 -1.80 12.91 23.42
C GLY A 300 -0.63 13.76 22.92
N LEU A 301 -0.59 14.07 21.63
CA LEU A 301 0.42 14.94 21.00
C LEU A 301 -0.11 16.38 21.03
N LYS A 302 0.45 17.20 21.92
CA LYS A 302 -0.13 18.51 22.27
C LYS A 302 0.82 19.68 22.05
N THR A 303 2.11 19.41 21.97
CA THR A 303 3.18 20.41 21.82
C THR A 303 3.94 20.22 20.51
N LEU A 304 4.68 21.25 20.08
CA LEU A 304 5.57 21.13 18.92
C LEU A 304 6.60 20.01 19.10
N ASP A 305 7.13 19.85 20.32
CA ASP A 305 8.08 18.78 20.66
C ASP A 305 7.48 17.38 20.42
N ASP A 306 6.23 17.18 20.84
CA ASP A 306 5.54 15.89 20.66
C ASP A 306 5.43 15.52 19.17
N VAL A 307 5.18 16.51 18.31
CA VAL A 307 5.11 16.29 16.85
C VAL A 307 6.51 16.13 16.25
N ALA A 308 7.50 16.90 16.71
CA ALA A 308 8.89 16.85 16.24
C ALA A 308 9.58 15.51 16.51
N ASP A 309 9.22 14.86 17.62
CA ASP A 309 9.74 13.56 18.03
C ASP A 309 9.25 12.40 17.15
N LEU A 310 8.13 12.58 16.43
CA LEU A 310 7.61 11.56 15.54
C LEU A 310 8.50 11.37 14.30
N ALA A 311 8.52 10.13 13.83
CA ALA A 311 8.94 9.85 12.47
C ALA A 311 7.79 10.09 11.47
N THR A 312 8.13 10.38 10.21
CA THR A 312 7.14 10.58 9.14
C THR A 312 6.17 9.40 9.05
N ASP A 313 6.64 8.17 9.26
CA ASP A 313 5.79 6.99 9.22
C ASP A 313 4.86 6.86 10.42
N GLU A 314 5.25 7.34 11.60
CA GLU A 314 4.38 7.41 12.78
C GLU A 314 3.31 8.50 12.65
N LEU A 315 3.53 9.51 11.81
CA LEU A 315 2.57 10.56 11.55
C LEU A 315 1.58 10.17 10.44
N VAL A 316 2.04 9.81 9.25
CA VAL A 316 1.18 9.73 8.05
C VAL A 316 1.03 8.34 7.45
N LEU A 317 1.92 7.39 7.76
CA LEU A 317 1.98 6.13 7.02
C LEU A 317 0.81 5.21 7.41
N LYS A 318 -0.09 5.00 6.44
CA LYS A 318 -1.15 3.97 6.49
C LYS A 318 -0.49 2.62 6.19
N ARG A 319 -0.28 1.78 7.20
CA ARG A 319 0.43 0.51 7.00
C ARG A 319 -0.52 -0.47 6.32
N LYS A 320 -0.15 -0.92 5.11
CA LYS A 320 -0.89 -1.99 4.42
C LYS A 320 -0.99 -3.20 5.36
N SER A 321 -2.19 -3.71 5.56
CA SER A 321 -2.42 -4.90 6.37
C SER A 321 -1.78 -6.11 5.67
N GLU A 322 -0.52 -6.40 5.97
CA GLU A 322 0.12 -7.60 5.45
C GLU A 322 -0.66 -8.84 5.92
N PRO A 323 -0.92 -9.82 5.05
CA PRO A 323 -1.60 -11.04 5.45
C PRO A 323 -0.75 -11.78 6.50
N ARG A 324 -1.27 -11.81 7.74
CA ARG A 324 -0.63 -12.43 8.91
C ARG A 324 -0.02 -13.80 8.57
N ARG A 325 1.29 -13.94 8.74
CA ARG A 325 1.95 -15.25 8.75
C ARG A 325 1.48 -16.02 9.99
N ARG A 326 1.21 -17.32 9.83
CA ARG A 326 0.60 -18.22 10.84
C ARG A 326 1.31 -18.31 12.20
N ASN A 327 2.53 -17.76 12.32
CA ASN A 327 3.34 -17.77 13.55
C ASN A 327 3.73 -16.36 14.04
N ASP A 328 3.17 -15.29 13.47
CA ASP A 328 3.45 -13.94 13.94
C ASP A 328 2.46 -13.54 15.04
N ASN A 329 2.94 -13.56 16.28
CA ASN A 329 2.20 -13.09 17.47
C ASN A 329 2.42 -11.58 17.71
N ARG A 330 3.07 -10.85 16.80
CA ARG A 330 3.17 -9.39 16.90
C ARG A 330 1.78 -8.79 16.71
N LYS A 331 1.38 -7.91 17.63
CA LYS A 331 0.24 -7.02 17.38
C LYS A 331 0.54 -6.25 16.08
N PRO A 332 -0.47 -6.02 15.22
CA PRO A 332 -0.30 -5.08 14.14
C PRO A 332 0.12 -3.76 14.78
N GLU A 333 1.23 -3.21 14.34
CA GLU A 333 1.64 -1.87 14.76
C GLU A 333 0.55 -0.90 14.27
N PRO A 334 0.17 0.09 15.09
CA PRO A 334 -0.87 1.03 14.72
C PRO A 334 -0.46 1.81 13.45
N ASP A 335 -1.47 2.24 12.68
CA ASP A 335 -1.26 3.20 11.60
C ASP A 335 -0.75 4.53 12.17
N GLY A 336 -0.13 5.35 11.31
CA GLY A 336 0.25 6.70 11.69
C GLY A 336 -0.94 7.50 12.22
N VAL A 337 -0.70 8.43 13.15
CA VAL A 337 -1.76 9.15 13.88
C VAL A 337 -2.71 9.91 12.94
N LEU A 338 -2.18 10.44 11.83
CA LEU A 338 -2.91 11.18 10.80
C LEU A 338 -3.13 10.36 9.52
N ALA A 339 -2.92 9.04 9.54
CA ALA A 339 -3.03 8.19 8.35
C ALA A 339 -4.43 8.22 7.68
N LYS A 340 -5.48 8.61 8.41
CA LYS A 340 -6.85 8.72 7.88
C LYS A 340 -7.06 9.93 6.97
N TYR A 341 -6.15 10.91 6.95
CA TYR A 341 -6.28 12.16 6.19
C TYR A 341 -5.56 12.14 4.84
N GLY A 342 -5.01 11.00 4.41
CA GLY A 342 -4.44 10.85 3.07
C GLY A 342 -3.18 11.68 2.78
N LEU A 343 -2.48 12.16 3.81
CA LEU A 343 -1.24 12.92 3.63
C LEU A 343 -0.16 12.06 2.95
N SER A 344 0.55 12.66 2.00
CA SER A 344 1.73 12.05 1.38
C SER A 344 2.91 11.99 2.36
N GLU A 345 3.89 11.12 2.08
CA GLU A 345 5.14 11.04 2.85
C GLU A 345 5.92 12.37 2.80
N GLU A 346 5.85 13.09 1.68
CA GLU A 346 6.48 14.40 1.51
C GLU A 346 5.82 15.46 2.41
N GLN A 347 4.49 15.54 2.41
CA GLN A 347 3.75 16.43 3.32
C GLN A 347 4.00 16.06 4.79
N GLY A 348 4.01 14.76 5.12
CA GLY A 348 4.37 14.29 6.46
C GLY A 348 5.76 14.73 6.88
N ASN A 349 6.75 14.66 5.98
CA ASN A 349 8.10 15.14 6.24
C ASN A 349 8.15 16.66 6.41
N GLU A 350 7.42 17.43 5.60
CA GLU A 350 7.32 18.88 5.77
C GLU A 350 6.76 19.27 7.14
N ILE A 351 5.71 18.59 7.61
CA ILE A 351 5.11 18.81 8.93
C ILE A 351 6.15 18.56 10.04
N ILE A 352 6.82 17.41 10.00
CA ILE A 352 7.83 17.04 11.00
C ILE A 352 9.02 18.00 10.99
N MET A 353 9.49 18.41 9.80
CA MET A 353 10.62 19.33 9.68
C MET A 353 10.25 20.74 10.12
N ALA A 354 9.05 21.23 9.81
CA ALA A 354 8.53 22.49 10.33
C ALA A 354 8.38 22.43 11.86
N ALA A 355 7.87 21.32 12.39
CA ALA A 355 7.79 21.09 13.82
C ALA A 355 9.15 20.95 14.49
N ARG A 356 10.24 20.67 13.78
CA ARG A 356 11.61 20.68 14.35
C ARG A 356 12.29 22.03 14.25
N ALA A 357 11.74 22.97 13.47
CA ALA A 357 12.39 24.25 13.24
C ALA A 357 12.60 25.04 14.54
N HIS A 358 11.68 24.93 15.50
CA HIS A 358 11.80 25.58 16.81
C HIS A 358 12.96 25.03 17.67
N TRP A 359 13.48 23.83 17.38
CA TRP A 359 14.71 23.33 18.02
C TRP A 359 15.97 24.05 17.56
N PHE A 360 15.91 24.73 16.42
CA PHE A 360 17.04 25.42 15.79
C PHE A 360 16.94 26.95 15.86
N GLU A 361 15.84 27.51 16.39
CA GLU A 361 15.67 28.96 16.54
C GLU A 361 16.73 29.61 17.45
N ASP A 362 17.28 28.86 18.41
CA ASP A 362 18.36 29.32 19.30
C ASP A 362 19.77 29.26 18.66
N GLU A 363 19.97 28.59 17.51
CA GLU A 363 21.28 28.53 16.84
C GLU A 363 21.56 29.75 15.95
N ASP A 364 20.52 30.39 15.40
CA ASP A 364 20.69 31.55 14.50
C ASP A 364 20.99 32.86 15.24
N GLU A 365 20.64 33.00 16.54
CA GLU A 365 21.05 34.16 17.36
C GLU A 365 22.50 34.06 17.87
N ALA A 366 23.14 32.88 17.79
CA ALA A 366 24.46 32.61 18.33
C ALA A 366 25.59 32.63 17.28
N ALA A 367 25.39 33.21 16.10
CA ALA A 367 26.48 33.43 15.15
C ALA A 367 27.36 34.62 15.61
N PRO A 368 28.63 34.42 16.02
CA PRO A 368 29.50 35.55 16.33
C PRO A 368 29.78 36.33 15.04
N ALA A 369 29.56 37.65 15.10
CA ALA A 369 29.90 38.58 14.03
C ALA A 369 31.35 38.33 13.57
N ALA A 370 31.51 37.95 12.30
CA ALA A 370 32.81 37.77 11.69
C ALA A 370 33.60 39.09 11.71
N GLU A 371 34.71 39.12 12.45
CA GLU A 371 35.67 40.22 12.42
C GLU A 371 36.26 40.38 11.00
N PRO A 372 36.51 41.61 10.53
CA PRO A 372 37.02 41.84 9.19
C PRO A 372 38.49 41.39 9.11
N ALA A 373 38.79 40.59 8.07
CA ALA A 373 40.13 40.09 7.79
C ALA A 373 41.14 41.24 7.59
N GLU A 374 42.16 41.29 8.44
CA GLU A 374 43.32 42.16 8.25
C GLU A 374 44.10 41.75 6.98
N SER A 375 44.31 42.75 6.13
CA SER A 375 45.15 42.72 4.94
C SER A 375 46.64 42.59 5.31
N GLY A 376 47.26 41.45 4.98
CA GLY A 376 48.70 41.28 5.03
C GLY A 376 49.39 41.90 3.81
N GLU A 377 49.90 43.14 3.95
CA GLU A 377 50.90 43.72 3.05
C GLU A 377 52.29 43.13 3.35
N GLY A 378 52.95 42.59 2.32
CA GLY A 378 54.30 42.04 2.41
C GLY A 378 55.40 43.09 2.22
N ALA A 379 56.47 42.98 3.01
CA ALA A 379 57.81 43.54 2.80
C ALA A 379 58.66 43.11 4.02
N ASN A 380 59.94 42.76 4.01
CA ASN A 380 61.02 42.69 3.04
C ASN A 380 62.15 41.96 3.81
N ALA A 381 62.86 41.00 3.21
CA ALA A 381 64.00 40.35 3.85
C ALA A 381 65.20 40.37 2.91
N GLU A 382 66.20 41.18 3.23
CA GLU A 382 67.51 41.14 2.59
C GLU A 382 68.64 41.21 3.64
N ALA A 383 69.53 40.21 3.54
CA ALA A 383 70.97 40.20 3.84
C ALA A 383 71.46 40.32 5.32
N PRO A 384 72.76 40.06 5.62
CA PRO A 384 73.89 39.55 4.81
C PRO A 384 74.53 38.28 5.45
N GLN A 385 75.57 37.59 4.98
CA GLN A 385 76.68 37.86 4.07
C GLN A 385 77.28 36.51 3.60
#